data_AF-A0A1Y4LM13-F1
#
_entry.id   AF-A0A1Y4LM13-F1
#
_cell.length_a   1.000
_cell.length_b   1.000
_cell.length_c   1.000
_cell.angle_alpha   90.00
_cell.angle_beta   90.00
_cell.angle_gamma   90.00
#
_symmetry.space_group_name_H-M   'P 1'
#
loop_
_entity.id
_entity.type
_entity.pdbx_description
1 polymer ?
#
loop_
_entity_poly.entity_id
_entity_poly.type
_entity_poly.pdbx_seq_one_letter_code
_entity_poly.pdbx_strand_id
1 'polypeptide(L)' 'MKPRMKTVRMAGVALAPVEVGSRALLLSGGKIIWTTQVVAVYKRTESELRFETLNTIYQIKLSPFPRNDCAALPVSMAA' A
#
# COMPACT_ATOMS: atom_id res chain seq x y z
N MET A 1 21.60 15.52 -16.96
CA MET A 1 21.10 15.73 -15.57
C MET A 1 20.04 14.67 -15.31
N LYS A 2 20.15 13.86 -14.24
CA LYS A 2 19.06 12.94 -13.88
C LYS A 2 17.83 13.80 -13.50
N PRO A 3 16.63 13.53 -14.04
CA PRO A 3 15.45 14.29 -13.66
C PRO A 3 15.26 14.23 -12.14
N ARG A 4 14.89 15.35 -11.53
CA ARG A 4 14.75 15.47 -10.09
C ARG A 4 13.48 14.71 -9.67
N MET A 5 13.66 13.48 -9.20
CA MET A 5 12.55 12.59 -8.90
C MET A 5 11.82 13.02 -7.63
N LYS A 6 10.49 13.03 -7.66
CA LYS A 6 9.68 13.38 -6.49
C LYS A 6 9.64 12.20 -5.53
N THR A 7 9.69 12.45 -4.22
CA THR A 7 9.44 11.40 -3.22
C THR A 7 8.12 11.69 -2.51
N VAL A 8 7.23 10.70 -2.45
CA VAL A 8 5.95 10.76 -1.75
C VAL A 8 5.97 9.76 -0.61
N ARG A 9 5.71 10.25 0.60
CA ARG A 9 5.58 9.45 1.81
C ARG A 9 4.16 9.54 2.32
N MET A 10 3.53 8.40 2.54
CA MET A 10 2.13 8.33 2.95
C MET A 10 1.85 7.09 3.79
N ALA A 11 0.79 7.13 4.59
CA ALA A 11 0.22 5.97 5.26
C ALA A 11 -1.01 5.52 4.49
N GLY A 12 -1.15 4.22 4.24
CA GLY A 12 -2.26 3.70 3.46
C GLY A 12 -2.07 2.25 3.04
N VAL A 13 -2.83 1.82 2.04
CA VAL A 13 -2.80 0.46 1.51
C VAL A 13 -2.81 0.48 -0.01
N ALA A 14 -2.17 -0.52 -0.64
CA ALA A 14 -2.35 -0.79 -2.06
C ALA A 14 -3.58 -1.67 -2.25
N LEU A 15 -4.56 -1.19 -3.03
CA LEU A 15 -5.82 -1.90 -3.29
C LEU A 15 -5.65 -3.04 -4.31
N ALA A 16 -4.54 -3.06 -5.03
CA ALA A 16 -4.18 -4.09 -6.00
C ALA A 16 -2.68 -4.42 -5.89
N PRO A 17 -2.23 -5.59 -6.39
CA PRO A 17 -0.81 -5.90 -6.48
C PRO A 17 -0.03 -4.81 -7.21
N VAL A 18 1.09 -4.38 -6.63
CA VAL A 18 1.99 -3.40 -7.25
C VAL A 18 3.07 -4.13 -8.03
N GLU A 19 3.03 -3.98 -9.35
CA GLU A 19 3.88 -4.70 -10.30
C GLU A 19 4.44 -3.74 -11.35
N VAL A 20 5.63 -4.05 -11.87
CA VAL A 20 6.30 -3.25 -12.90
C VAL A 20 5.49 -3.29 -14.20
N GLY A 21 5.35 -2.14 -14.86
CA GLY A 21 4.55 -1.96 -16.08
C GLY A 21 3.07 -1.62 -15.82
N SER A 22 2.58 -1.94 -14.62
CA SER A 22 1.20 -1.65 -14.18
C SER A 22 1.09 -0.31 -13.45
N ARG A 23 -0.13 0.22 -13.31
CA ARG A 23 -0.41 1.38 -12.45
C ARG A 23 -0.76 0.89 -11.05
N ALA A 24 -0.17 1.49 -10.01
CA ALA A 24 -0.54 1.17 -8.65
C ALA A 24 -1.81 1.93 -8.24
N LEU A 25 -2.67 1.23 -7.50
CA LEU A 25 -3.90 1.77 -6.92
C LEU A 25 -3.74 1.87 -5.41
N LEU A 26 -3.75 3.08 -4.88
CA LEU A 26 -3.48 3.35 -3.46
C LEU A 26 -4.71 3.94 -2.78
N LEU A 27 -4.92 3.59 -1.52
CA LEU A 27 -5.92 4.19 -0.64
C LEU A 27 -5.22 4.81 0.57
N SER A 28 -5.49 6.09 0.83
CA SER A 28 -4.95 6.81 1.99
C SER A 28 -5.95 7.84 2.50
N GLY A 29 -6.32 7.77 3.77
CA GLY A 29 -7.26 8.70 4.40
C GLY A 29 -8.60 8.82 3.65
N GLY A 30 -9.12 7.72 3.10
CA GLY A 30 -10.36 7.69 2.31
C GLY A 30 -10.22 8.17 0.86
N LYS A 31 -9.03 8.54 0.40
CA LYS A 31 -8.77 8.99 -0.97
C LYS A 31 -8.09 7.91 -1.79
N ILE A 32 -8.62 7.67 -2.98
CA ILE A 32 -8.03 6.78 -3.98
C ILE A 32 -7.03 7.58 -4.81
N ILE A 33 -5.82 7.05 -4.94
CA ILE A 33 -4.73 7.64 -5.72
C ILE A 33 -4.30 6.63 -6.78
N TRP A 34 -4.37 7.06 -8.04
CA TRP A 34 -3.81 6.33 -9.17
C TRP A 34 -2.41 6.83 -9.46
N THR A 35 -1.46 5.91 -9.53
CA THR A 35 -0.10 6.27 -9.94
C THR A 35 0.06 6.17 -11.45
N THR A 36 1.13 6.78 -11.97
CA THR A 36 1.68 6.42 -13.28
C THR A 36 2.25 4.99 -13.23
N GLN A 37 2.70 4.48 -14.38
CA GLN A 37 3.28 3.15 -14.46
C GLN A 37 4.45 2.98 -13.50
N VAL A 38 4.43 1.87 -12.78
CA VAL A 38 5.49 1.43 -11.88
C VAL A 38 6.65 0.97 -12.75
N VAL A 39 7.83 1.51 -12.49
CA VAL A 39 9.08 1.19 -13.20
C VAL A 39 9.93 0.23 -12.38
N ALA A 40 9.88 0.33 -11.05
CA ALA A 40 10.62 -0.56 -10.16
C ALA A 40 9.89 -0.75 -8.84
N VAL A 41 9.99 -1.94 -8.25
CA VAL A 41 9.53 -2.23 -6.89
C VAL A 41 10.77 -2.55 -6.05
N TYR A 42 11.03 -1.75 -5.03
CA TYR A 42 12.25 -1.85 -4.22
C TYR A 42 12.07 -2.69 -2.97
N LYS A 43 10.91 -2.56 -2.32
CA LYS A 43 10.63 -3.25 -1.06
C LYS A 43 9.14 -3.50 -0.93
N ARG A 44 8.78 -4.72 -0.52
CA ARG A 44 7.42 -5.09 -0.17
C ARG A 44 7.48 -5.96 1.09
N THR A 45 7.02 -5.40 2.20
CA THR A 45 6.84 -6.10 3.48
C THR A 45 5.41 -5.88 3.96
N GLU A 46 5.02 -6.51 5.07
CA GLU A 46 3.70 -6.31 5.67
C GLU A 46 3.46 -4.88 6.18
N SER A 47 4.54 -4.17 6.53
CA SER A 47 4.51 -2.82 7.12
C SER A 47 4.93 -1.70 6.17
N GLU A 48 5.60 -2.03 5.05
CA GLU A 48 6.16 -1.03 4.14
C GLU A 48 6.09 -1.50 2.68
N LEU A 49 5.70 -0.59 1.81
CA LEU A 49 5.76 -0.77 0.36
C LEU A 49 6.50 0.42 -0.26
N ARG A 50 7.60 0.12 -0.96
CA ARG A 50 8.41 1.12 -1.67
C ARG A 50 8.55 0.75 -3.14
N PHE A 51 8.12 1.66 -4.01
CA PHE A 51 8.20 1.49 -5.45
C PHE A 51 8.43 2.83 -6.14
N GLU A 52 8.84 2.78 -7.39
CA GLU A 52 9.08 3.92 -8.24
C GLU A 52 8.19 3.86 -9.46
N THR A 53 7.70 5.02 -9.86
CA THR A 53 7.04 5.27 -11.12
C THR A 53 7.91 6.18 -12.00
N LEU A 54 7.43 6.53 -13.20
CA LEU A 54 8.17 7.35 -14.18
C LEU A 54 8.84 8.62 -13.62
N ASN A 55 8.30 9.20 -12.55
CA ASN A 55 8.82 10.45 -11.98
C ASN A 55 8.73 10.54 -10.45
N THR A 56 8.28 9.48 -9.77
CA THR A 56 7.96 9.54 -8.34
C THR A 56 8.36 8.24 -7.62
N ILE A 57 9.10 8.36 -6.51
CA ILE A 57 9.29 7.28 -5.54
C ILE A 57 8.16 7.36 -4.51
N TYR A 58 7.38 6.30 -4.41
CA TYR A 58 6.39 6.11 -3.37
C TYR A 58 6.99 5.30 -2.22
N GLN A 59 6.81 5.79 -1.01
CA GLN A 59 7.09 5.09 0.25
C GLN A 59 5.81 5.06 1.08
N ILE A 60 5.16 3.91 1.08
CA ILE A 60 3.90 3.70 1.76
C ILE A 60 4.17 2.93 3.04
N LYS A 61 3.82 3.54 4.17
CA LYS A 61 3.67 2.80 5.42
C LYS A 61 2.32 2.10 5.36
N LEU A 62 2.37 0.78 5.30
CA LEU A 62 1.17 -0.04 5.43
C LEU A 62 0.80 0.02 6.91
N SER A 63 -0.22 0.82 7.23
CA SER A 63 -0.79 0.77 8.56
C SER A 63 -1.33 -0.63 8.75
N PRO A 64 -1.06 -1.34 9.86
CA PRO A 64 -1.89 -2.46 10.21
C PRO A 64 -3.32 -1.90 10.21
N PHE A 65 -4.21 -2.49 9.43
CA PHE A 65 -5.62 -2.35 9.75
C PHE A 65 -5.73 -2.64 11.25
N PRO A 66 -6.55 -1.91 12.03
CA PRO A 66 -6.97 -2.48 13.29
C PRO A 66 -7.62 -3.81 12.92
N ARG A 67 -6.84 -4.89 13.07
CA ARG A 67 -7.36 -6.23 13.20
C ARG A 67 -8.12 -6.08 14.50
N ASN A 68 -9.41 -5.75 14.39
CA ASN A 68 -10.33 -6.15 15.43
C ASN A 68 -10.01 -7.61 15.60
N ASP A 69 -9.35 -7.95 16.70
CA ASP A 69 -9.43 -9.29 17.24
C ASP A 69 -10.92 -9.55 17.26
N CYS A 70 -11.38 -10.33 16.29
CA CYS A 70 -12.71 -10.85 16.26
C CYS A 70 -12.72 -11.73 17.50
N ALA A 71 -13.08 -11.15 18.64
CA ALA A 71 -13.30 -11.88 19.86
C ALA A 71 -14.27 -12.97 19.44
N ALA A 72 -13.76 -14.20 19.35
CA ALA A 72 -14.57 -15.35 19.02
C ALA A 72 -15.68 -15.36 20.07
N LEU A 73 -16.88 -14.92 19.67
CA LEU A 73 -18.03 -14.97 20.56
C LEU A 73 -18.17 -16.45 20.94
N PRO A 74 -18.15 -16.81 22.23
CA PRO A 74 -18.26 -18.19 22.62
C PRO A 74 -19.65 -18.67 22.22
N VAL A 75 -19.73 -19.44 21.14
CA VAL A 75 -20.95 -20.15 20.76
C VAL A 75 -21.07 -21.32 21.74
N SER A 76 -21.94 -21.19 22.74
CA SER A 76 -22.26 -22.29 23.64
C SER A 76 -23.24 -23.22 22.92
N MET A 77 -22.82 -24.45 22.66
CA MET A 77 -23.70 -25.53 22.21
C MET A 77 -24.45 -26.04 23.44
N ALA A 78 -25.76 -25.81 23.51
CA ALA A 78 -26.63 -26.48 24.47
C ALA A 78 -26.82 -27.94 24.02
N ALA A 79 -26.67 -28.87 24.97
CA ALA A 79 -26.70 -30.33 24.78
C ALA A 79 -28.11 -30.88 24.58
#